data_AF-X1C4Q8-F1
#
_entry.id   AF-X1C4Q8-F1
#
_cell.length_a   1.000
_cell.length_b   1.000
_cell.length_c   1.000
_cell.angle_alpha   90.00
_cell.angle_beta   90.00
_cell.angle_gamma   90.00
#
_symmetry.space_group_name_H-M   'P 1'
#
loop_
_entity.id
_entity.type
_entity.pdbx_description
1 polymer ?
#
loop_
_entity_poly.entity_id
_entity_poly.type
_entity_poly.pdbx_seq_one_letter_code
_entity_poly.pdbx_strand_id
1 'polypeptide(L)'
;GSKYGNVEKLVAIILYFRFRLDSISITMTDFFNGTELTRKEFNDFFTQVRVYFPEYVERDRKNYISQRILEISEHFELGMPFYHLSKKILHKLWEVVKGTTDDVLAGLVCSISGLCAFKGKISVNTICRRLGIRMSTIQVQVKRKILKHFKVDGFVLL
;
A
#
# COMPACT_ATOMS: atom_id res chain seq x y z
N GLY A 1 33.71 0.12 -14.36
CA GLY A 1 32.56 -0.23 -15.21
C GLY A 1 31.35 0.49 -14.66
N SER A 2 30.62 1.22 -15.49
CA SER A 2 29.69 2.27 -15.08
C SER A 2 28.61 1.76 -14.10
N LYS A 3 28.46 2.46 -12.98
CA LYS A 3 27.39 2.32 -11.97
C LYS A 3 25.97 2.54 -12.55
N TYR A 4 25.85 2.75 -13.86
CA TYR A 4 24.67 3.09 -14.65
C TYR A 4 24.44 2.10 -15.81
N GLY A 5 24.91 0.86 -15.68
CA GLY A 5 25.02 -0.09 -16.79
C GLY A 5 23.74 -0.51 -17.50
N ASN A 6 22.55 -0.13 -17.04
CA ASN A 6 21.30 -0.40 -17.74
C ASN A 6 20.32 0.79 -17.62
N VAL A 7 20.28 1.61 -18.66
CA VAL A 7 19.42 2.80 -18.76
C VAL A 7 17.95 2.44 -18.64
N GLU A 8 17.52 1.31 -19.19
CA GLU A 8 16.13 0.86 -19.16
C GLU A 8 15.66 0.59 -17.74
N LYS A 9 16.52 -0.06 -16.94
CA LYS A 9 16.28 -0.31 -15.51
C LYS A 9 16.18 0.99 -14.70
N LEU A 10 17.00 1.98 -15.03
CA LEU A 10 16.93 3.30 -14.40
C LEU A 10 15.63 4.03 -14.76
N VAL A 11 15.24 4.02 -16.04
CA VAL A 11 14.00 4.61 -16.54
C VAL A 11 12.79 4.00 -15.85
N ALA A 12 12.74 2.67 -15.72
CA ALA A 12 11.66 1.97 -15.01
C ALA A 12 11.49 2.46 -13.57
N ILE A 13 12.59 2.69 -12.84
CA ILE A 13 12.55 3.22 -11.47
C ILE A 13 12.07 4.66 -11.45
N ILE A 14 12.52 5.51 -12.38
CA ILE A 14 12.05 6.89 -12.48
C ILE A 14 10.54 6.93 -12.76
N LEU A 15 10.05 6.07 -13.66
CA LEU A 15 8.62 5.92 -13.93
C LEU A 15 7.85 5.50 -12.67
N TYR A 16 8.40 4.57 -11.87
CA TYR A 16 7.81 4.22 -10.57
C TYR A 16 7.67 5.44 -9.66
N PHE A 17 8.73 6.25 -9.49
CA PHE A 17 8.66 7.48 -8.69
C PHE A 17 7.58 8.42 -9.23
N ARG A 18 7.54 8.63 -10.56
CA ARG A 18 6.57 9.52 -11.20
C ARG A 18 5.13 9.06 -10.99
N PHE A 19 4.84 7.78 -11.17
CA PHE A 19 3.50 7.23 -10.89
C PHE A 19 3.08 7.47 -9.44
N ARG A 20 3.98 7.26 -8.48
CA ARG A 20 3.66 7.48 -7.06
C ARG A 20 3.46 8.96 -6.73
N LEU A 21 4.19 9.87 -7.37
CA LEU A 21 4.02 11.32 -7.21
C LEU A 21 2.69 11.79 -7.80
N ASP A 22 2.33 11.29 -8.97
CA ASP A 22 1.08 11.64 -9.67
C ASP A 22 -0.15 10.92 -9.10
N SER A 23 0.02 10.20 -7.98
CA SER A 23 -1.02 9.38 -7.36
C SER A 23 -1.63 8.31 -8.28
N ILE A 24 -0.88 7.91 -9.31
CA ILE A 24 -1.23 6.82 -10.21
C ILE A 24 -0.92 5.51 -9.51
N SER A 25 -1.95 4.71 -9.35
CA SER A 25 -1.84 3.38 -8.77
C SER A 25 -1.10 2.43 -9.70
N ILE A 26 -0.17 1.69 -9.11
CA ILE A 26 0.56 0.61 -9.76
C ILE A 26 0.87 -0.43 -8.70
N THR A 27 0.53 -1.69 -8.97
CA THR A 27 0.93 -2.79 -8.07
C THR A 27 2.39 -3.15 -8.35
N MET A 28 3.11 -3.62 -7.32
CA MET A 28 4.46 -4.13 -7.53
C MET A 28 4.48 -5.32 -8.49
N THR A 29 3.41 -6.12 -8.53
CA THR A 29 3.29 -7.24 -9.47
C THR A 29 3.20 -6.74 -10.91
N ASP A 30 2.33 -5.77 -11.19
CA ASP A 30 2.20 -5.19 -12.54
C ASP A 30 3.48 -4.48 -12.96
N PHE A 31 4.12 -3.76 -12.03
CA PHE A 31 5.41 -3.12 -12.26
C PHE A 31 6.50 -4.14 -12.64
N PHE A 32 6.63 -5.25 -11.89
CA PHE A 32 7.63 -6.28 -12.21
C PHE A 32 7.27 -7.13 -13.43
N ASN A 33 5.99 -7.26 -13.78
CA ASN A 33 5.59 -7.92 -15.02
C ASN A 33 5.90 -7.05 -16.24
N GLY A 34 5.81 -5.73 -16.10
CA GLY A 34 6.10 -4.76 -17.16
C GLY A 34 7.56 -4.31 -17.23
N THR A 35 8.44 -4.82 -16.37
CA THR A 35 9.86 -4.43 -16.33
C THR A 35 10.76 -5.65 -16.16
N GLU A 36 11.98 -5.61 -16.68
CA GLU A 36 12.98 -6.68 -16.46
C GLU A 36 13.72 -6.53 -15.10
N LEU A 37 13.07 -5.90 -14.12
CA LEU A 37 13.67 -5.64 -12.81
C LEU A 37 13.37 -6.79 -11.85
N THR A 38 14.42 -7.32 -11.24
CA THR A 38 14.25 -8.13 -10.04
C THR A 38 13.94 -7.26 -8.83
N ARG A 39 13.33 -7.85 -7.79
CA ARG A 39 13.06 -7.14 -6.53
C ARG A 39 14.34 -6.60 -5.86
N LYS A 40 15.46 -7.31 -5.99
CA LYS A 40 16.75 -6.89 -5.43
C LYS A 40 17.23 -5.62 -6.15
N GLU A 41 17.27 -5.66 -7.48
CA GLU A 41 17.67 -4.52 -8.30
C GLU A 41 16.76 -3.31 -8.04
N PHE A 42 15.44 -3.53 -7.95
CA PHE A 42 14.52 -2.46 -7.60
C PHE A 42 14.90 -1.78 -6.29
N ASN A 43 15.18 -2.54 -5.22
CA ASN A 43 15.55 -1.94 -3.94
C ASN A 43 16.89 -1.19 -4.00
N ASP A 44 17.86 -1.76 -4.71
CA ASP A 44 19.20 -1.17 -4.89
C ASP A 44 19.11 0.16 -5.67
N PHE A 45 18.37 0.18 -6.78
CA PHE A 45 18.16 1.39 -7.58
C PHE A 45 17.25 2.38 -6.88
N PHE A 46 16.17 1.94 -6.24
CA PHE A 46 15.26 2.81 -5.49
C PHE A 46 16.03 3.62 -4.43
N THR A 47 16.94 2.97 -3.69
CA THR A 47 17.73 3.64 -2.65
C THR A 47 18.67 4.69 -3.25
N GLN A 48 19.28 4.39 -4.39
CA GLN A 48 20.17 5.33 -5.09
C GLN A 48 19.39 6.51 -5.69
N VAL A 49 18.29 6.23 -6.38
CA VAL A 49 17.51 7.23 -7.11
C VAL A 49 16.72 8.13 -6.15
N ARG A 50 16.21 7.60 -5.04
CA ARG A 50 15.40 8.35 -4.06
C ARG A 50 16.06 9.65 -3.59
N VAL A 51 17.39 9.68 -3.49
CA VAL A 51 18.14 10.87 -3.06
C VAL A 51 17.91 12.06 -3.99
N TYR A 52 17.58 11.81 -5.25
CA TYR A 52 17.31 12.83 -6.26
C TYR A 52 15.83 13.25 -6.35
N PHE A 53 14.94 12.59 -5.59
CA PHE A 53 13.48 12.87 -5.58
C PHE A 53 13.01 13.17 -4.16
N PRO A 54 13.43 14.29 -3.54
CA PRO A 54 12.98 14.67 -2.19
C PRO A 54 11.45 14.79 -2.09
N GLU A 55 10.78 15.24 -3.16
CA GLU A 55 9.33 15.35 -3.26
C GLU A 55 8.60 14.02 -3.07
N TYR A 56 9.27 12.89 -3.33
CA TYR A 56 8.70 11.57 -3.06
C TYR A 56 8.48 11.37 -1.56
N VAL A 57 9.35 11.90 -0.70
CA VAL A 57 9.19 11.79 0.75
C VAL A 57 8.04 12.68 1.24
N GLU A 58 7.87 13.84 0.62
CA GLU A 58 6.86 14.85 0.96
C GLU A 58 5.50 14.60 0.32
N ARG A 59 5.40 13.63 -0.60
CA ARG A 59 4.19 13.33 -1.37
C ARG A 59 2.95 13.14 -0.49
N ASP A 60 1.78 13.47 -1.03
CA ASP A 60 0.51 13.18 -0.38
C ASP A 60 0.17 11.68 -0.45
N ARG A 61 0.71 10.95 0.52
CA ARG A 61 0.47 9.52 0.68
C ARG A 61 -0.99 9.20 0.98
N LYS A 62 -1.74 10.08 1.65
CA LYS A 62 -3.17 9.83 1.93
C LYS A 62 -3.98 9.89 0.65
N ASN A 63 -3.65 10.81 -0.26
CA ASN A 63 -4.28 10.86 -1.57
C ASN A 63 -3.98 9.59 -2.38
N TYR A 64 -2.72 9.17 -2.46
CA TYR A 64 -2.35 7.91 -3.11
C TYR A 64 -3.14 6.72 -2.56
N ILE A 65 -3.17 6.56 -1.22
CA ILE A 65 -3.90 5.46 -0.58
C ILE A 65 -5.40 5.56 -0.86
N SER A 66 -5.96 6.78 -0.91
CA SER A 66 -7.37 6.99 -1.29
C SER A 66 -7.65 6.50 -2.70
N GLN A 67 -6.76 6.76 -3.67
CA GLN A 67 -6.91 6.22 -5.03
C GLN A 67 -6.87 4.69 -5.02
N ARG A 68 -5.97 4.08 -4.25
CA ARG A 68 -5.91 2.61 -4.10
C ARG A 68 -7.20 2.03 -3.50
N ILE A 69 -7.81 2.72 -2.54
CA ILE A 69 -9.10 2.33 -1.97
C ILE A 69 -10.20 2.41 -3.03
N LEU A 70 -10.21 3.46 -3.86
CA LEU A 70 -11.20 3.63 -4.92
C LEU A 70 -11.12 2.48 -5.92
N GLU A 71 -9.92 2.14 -6.38
CA GLU A 71 -9.74 1.02 -7.31
C GLU A 71 -10.18 -0.32 -6.74
N ILE A 72 -9.92 -0.59 -5.45
CA ILE A 72 -10.43 -1.79 -4.78
C ILE A 72 -11.95 -1.77 -4.77
N SER A 73 -12.54 -0.61 -4.44
CA SER A 73 -13.98 -0.43 -4.40
C SER A 73 -14.64 -0.67 -5.76
N GLU A 74 -14.02 -0.19 -6.83
CA GLU A 74 -14.50 -0.37 -8.21
C GLU A 74 -14.30 -1.81 -8.68
N HIS A 75 -13.09 -2.37 -8.49
CA HIS A 75 -12.75 -3.72 -8.93
C HIS A 75 -13.61 -4.81 -8.30
N PHE A 76 -14.06 -4.62 -7.06
CA PHE A 76 -14.94 -5.56 -6.36
C PHE A 76 -16.40 -5.06 -6.28
N GLU A 77 -16.75 -4.00 -7.02
CA GLU A 77 -18.12 -3.48 -7.11
C GLU A 77 -18.77 -3.17 -5.74
N LEU A 78 -17.96 -2.69 -4.78
CA LEU A 78 -18.39 -2.43 -3.40
C LEU A 78 -19.10 -1.07 -3.24
N GLY A 79 -18.95 -0.20 -4.24
CA GLY A 79 -19.54 1.13 -4.30
C GLY A 79 -18.91 2.15 -3.33
N MET A 80 -19.26 3.43 -3.55
CA MET A 80 -18.76 4.56 -2.76
C MET A 80 -18.87 4.43 -1.23
N PRO A 81 -19.88 3.74 -0.65
CA PRO A 81 -19.91 3.52 0.80
C PRO A 81 -18.67 2.81 1.34
N PHE A 82 -18.10 1.84 0.60
CA PHE A 82 -16.87 1.16 1.01
C PHE A 82 -15.66 2.10 0.95
N TYR A 83 -15.56 2.89 -0.11
CA TYR A 83 -14.53 3.92 -0.28
C TYR A 83 -14.54 4.92 0.87
N HIS A 84 -15.70 5.51 1.17
CA HIS A 84 -15.82 6.52 2.22
C HIS A 84 -15.52 5.96 3.61
N LEU A 85 -15.98 4.73 3.91
CA LEU A 85 -15.68 4.06 5.18
C LEU A 85 -14.17 3.81 5.33
N SER A 86 -13.54 3.22 4.31
CA SER A 86 -12.11 2.92 4.30
C SER A 86 -11.27 4.19 4.43
N LYS A 87 -11.64 5.25 3.72
CA LYS A 87 -10.98 6.57 3.81
C LYS A 87 -11.15 7.17 5.21
N LYS A 88 -12.34 7.09 5.82
CA LYS A 88 -12.57 7.55 7.19
C LYS A 88 -11.68 6.80 8.20
N ILE A 89 -11.52 5.49 8.04
CA ILE A 89 -10.62 4.69 8.88
C ILE A 89 -9.16 5.10 8.67
N LEU A 90 -8.73 5.32 7.43
CA LEU A 90 -7.38 5.82 7.12
C LEU A 90 -7.08 7.12 7.86
N HIS A 91 -7.96 8.10 7.78
CA HIS A 91 -7.77 9.39 8.44
C HIS A 91 -7.68 9.24 9.97
N LYS A 92 -8.51 8.39 10.57
CA LYS A 92 -8.50 8.13 12.02
C LYS A 92 -7.24 7.41 12.50
N LEU A 93 -6.74 6.45 11.73
CA LEU A 93 -5.59 5.64 12.13
C LEU A 93 -4.25 6.21 11.67
N TRP A 94 -4.25 7.25 10.84
CA TRP A 94 -3.07 7.75 10.13
C TRP A 94 -1.83 7.89 11.02
N GLU A 95 -1.93 8.61 12.14
CA GLU A 95 -0.79 8.85 13.04
C GLU A 95 -0.19 7.57 13.62
N VAL A 96 -1.02 6.53 13.77
CA VAL A 96 -0.64 5.23 14.33
C VAL A 96 0.04 4.35 13.29
N VAL A 97 -0.42 4.39 12.04
CA VAL A 97 -0.03 3.42 11.00
C VAL A 97 0.87 3.98 9.89
N LYS A 98 1.05 5.30 9.78
CA LYS A 98 1.79 5.97 8.67
C LYS A 98 3.21 5.45 8.42
N GLY A 99 3.85 4.76 9.36
CA GLY A 99 5.20 4.19 9.24
C GLY A 99 5.34 2.91 8.39
N THR A 100 4.32 2.49 7.64
CA THR A 100 4.38 1.34 6.72
C THR A 100 4.14 1.75 5.27
N THR A 101 4.18 0.82 4.32
CA THR A 101 4.01 1.12 2.88
C THR A 101 2.56 1.45 2.53
N ASP A 102 2.37 2.19 1.43
CA ASP A 102 1.03 2.67 1.05
C ASP A 102 0.06 1.52 0.73
N ASP A 103 0.53 0.47 0.05
CA ASP A 103 -0.30 -0.70 -0.25
C ASP A 103 -0.69 -1.49 1.00
N VAL A 104 0.21 -1.58 2.00
CA VAL A 104 -0.13 -2.18 3.30
C VAL A 104 -1.18 -1.34 4.02
N LEU A 105 -1.11 0.00 3.94
CA LEU A 105 -2.12 0.87 4.51
C LEU A 105 -3.47 0.74 3.81
N ALA A 106 -3.50 0.74 2.49
CA ALA A 106 -4.72 0.49 1.71
C ALA A 106 -5.34 -0.86 2.11
N GLY A 107 -4.52 -1.91 2.17
CA GLY A 107 -4.96 -3.25 2.55
C GLY A 107 -5.51 -3.30 3.97
N LEU A 108 -4.87 -2.62 4.93
CA LEU A 108 -5.31 -2.57 6.32
C LEU A 108 -6.69 -1.94 6.45
N VAL A 109 -6.89 -0.74 5.90
CA VAL A 109 -8.14 0.01 6.06
C VAL A 109 -9.30 -0.61 5.27
N CYS A 110 -9.02 -1.18 4.09
CA CYS A 110 -9.99 -1.95 3.32
C CYS A 110 -10.36 -3.24 4.05
N SER A 111 -9.40 -3.91 4.69
CA SER A 111 -9.67 -5.13 5.47
C SER A 111 -10.56 -4.84 6.69
N ILE A 112 -10.28 -3.76 7.43
CA ILE A 112 -11.13 -3.33 8.55
C ILE A 112 -12.55 -3.01 8.05
N SER A 113 -12.68 -2.25 6.97
CA SER A 113 -13.99 -1.94 6.37
C SER A 113 -14.74 -3.20 5.93
N GLY A 114 -14.03 -4.13 5.28
CA GLY A 114 -14.52 -5.44 4.88
C GLY A 114 -15.09 -6.23 6.05
N LEU A 115 -14.34 -6.31 7.15
CA LEU A 115 -14.73 -7.05 8.35
C LEU A 115 -15.89 -6.39 9.11
N CYS A 116 -15.93 -5.05 9.16
CA CYS A 116 -16.91 -4.32 9.96
C CYS A 116 -18.26 -4.14 9.27
N ALA A 117 -18.30 -3.81 7.98
CA ALA A 117 -19.54 -3.37 7.31
C ALA A 117 -19.82 -4.08 5.97
N PHE A 118 -18.86 -4.85 5.43
CA PHE A 118 -18.99 -5.52 4.13
C PHE A 118 -18.72 -7.03 4.24
N LYS A 119 -19.01 -7.60 5.41
CA LYS A 119 -18.81 -9.03 5.70
C LYS A 119 -19.60 -9.86 4.69
N GLY A 120 -18.94 -10.84 4.08
CA GLY A 120 -19.53 -11.68 3.03
C GLY A 120 -19.46 -11.10 1.61
N LYS A 121 -19.20 -9.80 1.44
CA LYS A 121 -18.99 -9.19 0.12
C LYS A 121 -17.52 -9.22 -0.32
N ILE A 122 -16.60 -9.07 0.62
CA ILE A 122 -15.16 -9.13 0.34
C ILE A 122 -14.39 -9.78 1.48
N SER A 123 -13.36 -10.55 1.13
CA SER A 123 -12.46 -11.18 2.09
C SER A 123 -11.13 -10.43 2.19
N VAL A 124 -10.52 -10.48 3.38
CA VAL A 124 -9.17 -9.93 3.63
C VAL A 124 -8.14 -10.54 2.68
N ASN A 125 -8.24 -11.85 2.40
CA ASN A 125 -7.36 -12.55 1.48
C ASN A 125 -7.44 -11.97 0.06
N THR A 126 -8.66 -11.73 -0.42
CA THR A 126 -8.90 -11.18 -1.76
C THR A 126 -8.30 -9.78 -1.91
N ILE A 127 -8.48 -8.92 -0.89
CA ILE A 127 -7.88 -7.58 -0.84
C ILE A 127 -6.35 -7.67 -0.88
N CYS A 128 -5.77 -8.51 -0.02
CA CYS A 128 -4.31 -8.67 0.08
C CYS A 128 -3.71 -9.16 -1.24
N ARG A 129 -4.35 -10.16 -1.88
CA ARG A 129 -3.93 -10.69 -3.18
C ARG A 129 -3.95 -9.62 -4.26
N ARG A 130 -4.99 -8.80 -4.34
CA ARG A 130 -5.09 -7.70 -5.33
C ARG A 130 -4.00 -6.65 -5.13
N LEU A 131 -3.64 -6.38 -3.88
CA LEU A 131 -2.58 -5.43 -3.53
C LEU A 131 -1.17 -6.03 -3.65
N GLY A 132 -1.02 -7.33 -3.92
CA GLY A 132 0.27 -8.00 -3.93
C GLY A 132 0.95 -8.07 -2.55
N ILE A 133 0.18 -8.04 -1.47
CA ILE A 133 0.67 -8.11 -0.09
C ILE A 133 0.26 -9.42 0.59
N ARG A 134 0.98 -9.82 1.64
CA ARG A 134 0.64 -10.99 2.44
C ARG A 134 -0.36 -10.64 3.53
N MET A 135 -1.35 -11.51 3.79
CA MET A 135 -2.30 -11.33 4.90
C MET A 135 -1.60 -11.19 6.26
N SER A 136 -0.52 -11.94 6.48
CA SER A 136 0.27 -11.86 7.71
C SER A 136 0.82 -10.44 7.96
N THR A 137 1.11 -9.67 6.91
CA THR A 137 1.51 -8.27 7.04
C THR A 137 0.41 -7.41 7.65
N ILE A 138 -0.85 -7.61 7.23
CA ILE A 138 -2.00 -6.90 7.81
C ILE A 138 -2.22 -7.30 9.27
N GLN A 139 -2.16 -8.60 9.57
CA GLN A 139 -2.29 -9.11 10.94
C GLN A 139 -1.23 -8.51 11.88
N VAL A 140 0.02 -8.42 11.42
CA VAL A 140 1.10 -7.78 12.18
C VAL A 140 0.84 -6.29 12.41
N GLN A 141 0.32 -5.56 11.42
CA GLN A 141 -0.05 -4.14 11.60
C GLN A 141 -1.15 -3.98 12.64
N VAL A 142 -2.21 -4.79 12.57
CA VAL A 142 -3.28 -4.78 13.58
C VAL A 142 -2.71 -5.04 14.97
N LYS A 143 -1.91 -6.10 15.14
CA LYS A 143 -1.34 -6.48 16.43
C LYS A 143 -0.39 -5.42 17.01
N ARG A 144 0.58 -4.95 16.21
CA ARG A 144 1.67 -4.10 16.71
C ARG A 144 1.30 -2.63 16.80
N LYS A 145 0.43 -2.14 15.91
CA LYS A 145 0.10 -0.73 15.79
C LYS A 145 -1.26 -0.42 16.39
N ILE A 146 -2.30 -1.16 16.01
CA ILE A 146 -3.67 -0.85 16.46
C ILE A 146 -3.90 -1.34 17.89
N LEU A 147 -3.81 -2.64 18.15
CA LEU A 147 -4.13 -3.20 19.47
C LEU A 147 -3.24 -2.63 20.58
N LYS A 148 -1.94 -2.48 20.30
CA LYS A 148 -1.00 -1.85 21.24
C LYS A 148 -1.34 -0.38 21.53
N HIS A 149 -1.79 0.37 20.52
CA HIS A 149 -2.11 1.79 20.69
C HIS A 149 -3.42 1.99 21.47
N PHE A 150 -4.44 1.17 21.19
CA PHE A 150 -5.75 1.28 21.84
C PHE A 150 -5.81 0.57 23.21
N LYS A 151 -4.70 -0.03 23.68
CA LYS A 151 -4.62 -0.76 24.96
C LYS A 151 -5.82 -1.66 25.18
N VAL A 152 -6.16 -2.45 24.16
CA VAL A 152 -7.31 -3.36 24.24
C VAL A 152 -6.91 -4.51 25.16
N ASP A 153 -7.26 -4.39 26.44
CA ASP A 153 -7.04 -5.43 27.45
C ASP A 153 -7.89 -6.66 27.11
N GLY A 154 -7.28 -7.85 27.14
CA GLY A 154 -7.94 -9.14 26.89
C GLY A 154 -7.67 -9.81 25.53
N PHE A 155 -6.88 -9.21 24.64
CA PHE A 155 -6.47 -9.88 23.39
C PHE A 155 -5.37 -10.92 23.63
N VAL A 156 -5.76 -12.13 24.06
CA VAL A 156 -4.86 -13.28 24.21
C VAL A 156 -4.66 -13.95 22.85
N LEU A 157 -3.40 -14.19 22.50
CA LEU A 157 -3.00 -14.90 21.28
C LEU A 157 -3.45 -16.36 21.39
N LEU A 158 -4.38 -16.77 20.53
CA LEU A 158 -4.56 -18.18 20.14
C LEU A 158 -3.59 -18.51 19.00
#